data_AF-A0A7K9U3R7-F1
#
_entry.id   AF-A0A7K9U3R7-F1
#
_cell.length_a   1.000
_cell.length_b   1.000
_cell.length_c   1.000
_cell.angle_alpha   90.00
_cell.angle_beta   90.00
_cell.angle_gamma   90.00
#
_symmetry.space_group_name_H-M   'P 1'
#
loop_
_entity.id
_entity.type
_entity.pdbx_description
1 polymer ?
#
loop_
_entity_poly.entity_id
_entity_poly.type
_entity_poly.pdbx_seq_one_letter_code
_entity_poly.pdbx_strand_id
1 'polypeptide(L)'
;FLQMLYYVKDIPATIRYFHSLLETQAKLLIIVVSETSGWEALWRKFASSFSLGNVGSYISSADIKRILDSAGLKYQVHELPSHMDITSCFIEGNKNGELLLDFLTEICDFSKTAPPELKQQVMEELRKPECSEKRDGKVFFNNNLSAIVIEP
;
A
#
# COMPACT_ATOMS: atom_id res chain seq x y z
N PHE A 1 8.02 7.13 10.92
CA PHE A 1 7.17 7.35 9.73
C PHE A 1 6.01 6.37 9.73
N LEU A 2 4.78 6.85 9.91
CA LEU A 2 3.59 5.99 9.93
C LEU A 2 2.73 6.32 8.71
N GLN A 3 2.64 5.40 7.75
CA GLN A 3 1.78 5.51 6.56
C GLN A 3 1.91 6.84 5.79
N MET A 4 3.14 7.38 5.71
CA MET A 4 3.36 8.72 5.14
C MET A 4 4.47 8.78 4.09
N LEU A 5 5.29 7.73 3.96
CA LEU A 5 6.40 7.72 2.99
C LEU A 5 5.91 7.73 1.53
N TYR A 6 4.65 7.36 1.27
CA TYR A 6 4.02 7.48 -0.05
C TYR A 6 4.01 8.92 -0.57
N TYR A 7 4.03 9.91 0.33
CA TYR A 7 3.96 11.34 -0.01
C TYR A 7 5.33 12.02 0.02
N VAL A 8 6.40 11.25 0.20
CA VAL A 8 7.77 11.75 0.26
C VAL A 8 8.42 11.59 -1.11
N LYS A 9 8.92 12.71 -1.66
CA LYS A 9 9.53 12.73 -3.00
C LYS A 9 10.85 11.96 -3.08
N ASP A 10 11.73 12.12 -2.08
CA ASP A 10 13.03 11.44 -2.00
C ASP A 10 13.09 10.61 -0.71
N ILE A 11 12.54 9.39 -0.80
CA ILE A 11 12.46 8.46 0.33
C ILE A 11 13.87 8.06 0.81
N PRO A 12 14.83 7.67 -0.06
CA PRO A 12 16.18 7.35 0.38
C PRO A 12 16.88 8.49 1.14
N ALA A 13 16.81 9.72 0.63
CA ALA A 13 17.41 10.87 1.31
C ALA A 13 16.72 11.17 2.64
N THR A 14 15.38 11.07 2.67
CA THR A 14 14.60 11.29 3.90
C THR A 14 14.96 10.27 4.98
N ILE A 15 15.01 8.98 4.65
CA ILE A 15 15.39 7.93 5.60
C ILE A 15 16.81 8.18 6.12
N ARG A 16 17.78 8.45 5.23
CA ARG A 16 19.18 8.75 5.65
C ARG A 16 19.26 9.98 6.56
N TYR A 17 18.54 11.05 6.23
CA TYR A 17 18.53 12.26 7.04
C TYR A 17 17.99 11.99 8.44
N PHE A 18 16.81 11.39 8.58
CA PHE A 18 16.24 11.11 9.89
C PHE A 18 16.98 10.02 10.67
N HIS A 19 17.61 9.07 9.98
CA HIS A 19 18.52 8.11 10.59
C HIS A 19 19.74 8.82 11.20
N SER A 20 20.34 9.81 10.50
CA SER A 20 21.48 10.58 11.01
C SER A 20 21.19 11.43 12.26
N LEU A 21 19.91 11.62 12.60
CA LEU A 21 19.47 12.33 13.79
C LEU A 21 19.27 11.41 15.01
N LEU A 22 19.43 10.09 14.86
CA LEU A 22 19.23 9.15 15.96
C LEU A 22 20.38 9.25 16.97
N GLU A 23 20.02 9.45 18.24
CA GLU A 23 20.96 9.34 19.36
C GLU A 23 21.29 7.88 19.66
N THR A 24 22.27 7.65 20.54
CA THR A 24 22.63 6.31 21.00
C THR A 24 21.40 5.60 21.59
N GLN A 25 21.15 4.37 21.15
CA GLN A 25 19.97 3.54 21.51
C GLN A 25 18.61 4.02 20.97
N ALA A 26 18.53 5.15 20.26
CA ALA A 26 17.31 5.57 19.61
C ALA A 26 16.98 4.67 18.41
N LYS A 27 15.71 4.60 18.02
CA LYS A 27 15.25 3.77 16.90
C LYS A 27 14.32 4.56 15.99
N LEU A 28 14.38 4.26 14.69
CA LEU A 28 13.46 4.81 13.71
C LEU A 28 12.45 3.74 13.29
N LEU A 29 11.17 4.00 13.53
CA LEU A 29 10.06 3.14 13.11
C LEU A 29 9.47 3.62 11.78
N ILE A 30 9.34 2.72 10.81
CA ILE A 30 8.58 2.90 9.57
C ILE A 30 7.41 1.92 9.56
N ILE A 31 6.20 2.38 9.28
CA ILE A 31 5.04 1.52 8.97
C ILE A 31 4.56 1.86 7.56
N VAL A 32 4.56 0.85 6.69
CA VAL A 32 4.07 0.90 5.30
C VAL A 32 3.31 -0.38 5.00
N VAL A 33 2.62 -0.44 3.86
CA VAL A 33 2.01 -1.69 3.37
C VAL A 33 3.09 -2.74 3.13
N SER A 34 2.72 -3.99 3.40
CA SER A 34 3.63 -5.13 3.27
C SER A 34 3.87 -5.50 1.81
N GLU A 35 5.07 -6.03 1.53
CA GLU A 35 5.41 -6.70 0.27
C GLU A 35 4.52 -7.92 -0.03
N THR A 36 3.81 -8.43 0.99
CA THR A 36 2.85 -9.54 0.85
C THR A 36 1.39 -9.09 0.90
N SER A 37 1.14 -7.78 0.91
CA SER A 37 -0.22 -7.22 0.93
C SER A 37 -0.87 -7.25 -0.46
N GLY A 38 -2.19 -7.13 -0.48
CA GLY A 38 -2.94 -6.95 -1.72
C GLY A 38 -2.59 -5.65 -2.46
N TRP A 39 -2.05 -4.65 -1.76
CA TRP A 39 -1.56 -3.41 -2.36
C TRP A 39 -0.41 -3.67 -3.32
N GLU A 40 0.55 -4.51 -2.94
CA GLU A 40 1.67 -4.91 -3.81
C GLU A 40 1.16 -5.54 -5.11
N ALA A 41 0.18 -6.45 -5.01
CA ALA A 41 -0.41 -7.10 -6.17
C ALA A 41 -1.16 -6.10 -7.08
N LEU A 42 -1.98 -5.23 -6.46
CA LEU A 42 -2.78 -4.25 -7.17
C LEU A 42 -1.90 -3.21 -7.89
N TRP A 43 -0.96 -2.60 -7.18
CA TRP A 43 -0.08 -1.57 -7.73
C TRP A 43 0.86 -2.15 -8.79
N ARG A 44 1.44 -3.33 -8.58
CA ARG A 44 2.29 -3.97 -9.60
C ARG A 44 1.56 -4.15 -10.93
N LYS A 45 0.25 -4.41 -10.89
CA LYS A 45 -0.55 -4.60 -12.10
C LYS A 45 -1.06 -3.30 -12.71
N PHE A 46 -1.48 -2.34 -11.89
CA PHE A 46 -2.24 -1.18 -12.35
C PHE A 46 -1.57 0.17 -12.11
N ALA A 47 -0.36 0.23 -11.54
CA ALA A 47 0.33 1.50 -11.24
C ALA A 47 0.41 2.47 -12.44
N SER A 48 0.57 1.95 -13.67
CA SER A 48 0.61 2.77 -14.89
C SER A 48 -0.77 3.23 -15.36
N SER A 49 -1.83 2.53 -14.94
CA SER A 49 -3.22 2.84 -15.25
C SER A 49 -3.86 3.73 -14.18
N PHE A 50 -3.34 3.69 -12.96
CA PHE A 50 -3.69 4.61 -11.90
C PHE A 50 -2.97 5.93 -12.14
N SER A 51 -3.71 7.03 -12.12
CA SER A 51 -3.13 8.35 -12.22
C SER A 51 -2.47 8.71 -10.90
N LEU A 52 -1.24 8.23 -10.67
CA LEU A 52 -0.36 8.92 -9.75
C LEU A 52 -0.11 10.30 -10.35
N GLY A 53 -0.82 11.30 -9.86
CA GLY A 53 -0.33 12.66 -9.96
C GLY A 53 1.07 12.75 -9.34
N ASN A 54 1.70 13.93 -9.44
CA ASN A 54 3.05 14.19 -8.91
C ASN A 54 3.20 14.07 -7.36
N VAL A 55 2.27 13.44 -6.65
CA VAL A 55 2.12 13.54 -5.19
C VAL A 55 2.39 12.21 -4.47
N GLY A 56 2.25 11.06 -5.14
CA GLY A 56 2.34 9.74 -4.51
C GLY A 56 3.42 8.83 -5.11
N SER A 57 3.94 7.89 -4.33
CA SER A 57 4.74 6.75 -4.78
C SER A 57 4.12 5.46 -4.27
N TYR A 58 3.87 4.51 -5.17
CA TYR A 58 3.49 3.13 -4.81
C TYR A 58 4.72 2.41 -4.29
N ILE A 59 4.87 2.38 -2.98
CA ILE A 59 5.99 1.73 -2.29
C ILE A 59 5.47 0.72 -1.28
N SER A 60 6.14 -0.42 -1.17
CA SER A 60 5.87 -1.39 -0.11
C SER A 60 7.10 -1.57 0.79
N SER A 61 6.98 -2.46 1.78
CA SER A 61 8.13 -2.84 2.60
C SER A 61 9.28 -3.43 1.79
N ALA A 62 9.03 -4.00 0.61
CA ALA A 62 10.09 -4.46 -0.31
C ALA A 62 10.98 -3.29 -0.78
N ASP A 63 10.38 -2.14 -1.10
CA ASP A 63 11.14 -0.96 -1.52
C ASP A 63 11.94 -0.37 -0.37
N ILE A 64 11.34 -0.29 0.82
CA ILE A 64 12.03 0.20 2.02
C ILE A 64 13.22 -0.71 2.37
N LYS A 65 13.04 -2.03 2.36
CA LYS A 65 14.13 -3.00 2.58
C LYS A 65 15.29 -2.76 1.62
N ARG A 66 15.02 -2.64 0.32
CA ARG A 66 16.04 -2.37 -0.71
C ARG A 66 16.82 -1.08 -0.44
N ILE A 67 16.13 -0.03 -0.01
CA ILE A 67 16.75 1.26 0.35
C ILE A 67 17.67 1.11 1.55
N LEU A 68 17.22 0.41 2.60
CA LEU A 68 17.99 0.18 3.82
C LEU A 68 19.21 -0.72 3.57
N ASP A 69 19.03 -1.80 2.81
CA ASP A 69 20.11 -2.73 2.42
C ASP A 69 21.20 -1.99 1.63
N SER A 70 20.78 -1.16 0.66
CA SER A 70 21.72 -0.35 -0.15
C SER A 70 22.47 0.69 0.67
N ALA A 71 21.90 1.13 1.79
CA ALA A 71 22.53 2.06 2.73
C ALA A 71 23.34 1.35 3.83
N GLY A 72 23.33 0.01 3.89
CA GLY A 72 24.01 -0.77 4.93
C GLY A 72 23.42 -0.60 6.33
N LEU A 73 22.14 -0.19 6.42
CA LEU A 73 21.47 0.05 7.70
C LEU A 73 20.97 -1.26 8.31
N LYS A 74 21.09 -1.41 9.63
CA LYS A 74 20.56 -2.56 10.37
C LYS A 74 19.10 -2.31 10.72
N TYR A 75 18.24 -3.26 10.42
CA TYR A 75 16.81 -3.16 10.72
C TYR A 75 16.18 -4.52 11.02
N GLN A 76 15.01 -4.48 11.63
CA GLN A 76 14.12 -5.62 11.83
C GLN A 76 12.78 -5.32 11.15
N VAL A 77 12.11 -6.35 10.64
CA VAL A 77 10.79 -6.24 10.01
C VAL A 77 9.82 -7.13 10.75
N HIS A 78 8.66 -6.58 11.09
CA HIS A 78 7.56 -7.30 11.71
C HIS A 78 6.31 -7.15 10.84
N GLU A 79 5.72 -8.29 10.49
CA GLU A 79 4.47 -8.32 9.77
C GLU A 79 3.30 -8.03 10.72
N LEU A 80 2.39 -7.16 10.30
CA LEU A 80 1.18 -6.80 11.02
C LEU A 80 -0.03 -7.17 10.17
N PRO A 81 -0.70 -8.31 10.46
CA PRO A 81 -1.88 -8.73 9.73
C PRO A 81 -2.99 -7.69 9.79
N SER A 82 -3.54 -7.32 8.64
CA SER A 82 -4.63 -6.34 8.55
C SER A 82 -5.49 -6.61 7.33
N HIS A 83 -6.79 -6.34 7.46
CA HIS A 83 -7.77 -6.64 6.43
C HIS A 83 -8.73 -5.46 6.26
N MET A 84 -9.18 -5.24 5.03
CA MET A 84 -10.20 -4.26 4.70
C MET A 84 -11.41 -4.98 4.08
N ASP A 85 -12.60 -4.85 4.69
CA ASP A 85 -13.84 -5.42 4.13
C ASP A 85 -14.25 -4.61 2.89
N ILE A 86 -14.00 -5.17 1.71
CA ILE A 86 -14.32 -4.56 0.42
C ILE A 86 -15.57 -5.18 -0.22
N THR A 87 -16.39 -5.90 0.57
CA THR A 87 -17.60 -6.58 0.06
C THR A 87 -18.53 -5.61 -0.66
N SER A 88 -18.66 -4.40 -0.13
CA SER A 88 -19.52 -3.35 -0.69
C SER A 88 -19.09 -2.88 -2.09
N CYS A 89 -17.81 -3.02 -2.45
CA CYS A 89 -17.30 -2.68 -3.80
C CYS A 89 -17.98 -3.51 -4.89
N PHE A 90 -18.45 -4.71 -4.56
CA PHE A 90 -19.09 -5.64 -5.50
C PHE A 90 -20.61 -5.50 -5.56
N ILE A 91 -21.19 -4.50 -4.89
CA ILE A 91 -22.62 -4.20 -4.89
C ILE A 91 -22.84 -2.93 -5.73
N GLU A 92 -23.47 -3.08 -6.89
CA GLU A 92 -23.74 -1.96 -7.79
C GLU A 92 -24.56 -0.86 -7.10
N GLY A 93 -24.12 0.40 -7.25
CA GLY A 93 -24.75 1.57 -6.64
C GLY A 93 -24.54 1.72 -5.14
N ASN A 94 -23.73 0.88 -4.49
CA ASN A 94 -23.41 1.04 -3.08
C ASN A 94 -22.41 2.19 -2.86
N LYS A 95 -22.86 3.26 -2.20
CA LYS A 95 -22.03 4.46 -1.95
C LYS A 95 -20.72 4.17 -1.21
N ASN A 96 -20.73 3.28 -0.21
CA ASN A 96 -19.51 2.95 0.53
C ASN A 96 -18.56 2.14 -0.35
N GLY A 97 -19.10 1.24 -1.18
CA GLY A 97 -18.33 0.49 -2.17
C GLY A 97 -17.67 1.39 -3.19
N GLU A 98 -18.40 2.41 -3.69
CA GLU A 98 -17.85 3.40 -4.61
C GLU A 98 -16.70 4.20 -3.95
N LEU A 99 -16.87 4.67 -2.71
CA LEU A 99 -15.80 5.37 -1.97
C LEU A 99 -14.57 4.49 -1.69
N LEU A 100 -14.78 3.20 -1.40
CA LEU A 100 -13.68 2.26 -1.22
C LEU A 100 -12.94 1.99 -2.54
N LEU A 101 -13.64 1.95 -3.67
CA LEU A 101 -13.00 1.85 -4.98
C LEU A 101 -12.15 3.07 -5.29
N ASP A 102 -12.64 4.27 -4.97
CA ASP A 102 -11.86 5.50 -5.11
C ASP A 102 -10.60 5.44 -4.24
N PHE A 103 -10.69 4.92 -3.01
CA PHE A 103 -9.54 4.74 -2.12
C PHE A 103 -8.53 3.71 -2.65
N LEU A 104 -8.99 2.55 -3.13
CA LEU A 104 -8.12 1.48 -3.64
C LEU A 104 -7.40 1.86 -4.95
N THR A 105 -8.04 2.67 -5.78
CA THR A 105 -7.53 3.05 -7.11
C THR A 105 -6.85 4.42 -7.12
N GLU A 106 -7.03 5.20 -6.05
CA GLU A 106 -6.64 6.61 -5.95
C GLU A 106 -7.22 7.49 -7.08
N ILE A 107 -8.35 7.07 -7.67
CA ILE A 107 -9.06 7.79 -8.73
C ILE A 107 -10.41 8.24 -8.17
N CYS A 108 -10.68 9.55 -8.25
CA CYS A 108 -11.96 10.11 -7.85
C CYS A 108 -13.10 9.61 -8.75
N ASP A 109 -14.21 9.18 -8.15
CA ASP A 109 -15.37 8.64 -8.85
C ASP A 109 -15.00 7.50 -9.81
N PHE A 110 -14.06 6.63 -9.43
CA PHE A 110 -13.50 5.56 -10.27
C PHE A 110 -14.59 4.74 -10.97
N SER A 111 -15.64 4.41 -10.23
CA SER A 111 -16.77 3.62 -10.74
C SER A 111 -17.50 4.25 -11.93
N LYS A 112 -17.40 5.58 -12.09
CA LYS A 112 -18.05 6.40 -13.12
C LYS A 112 -17.08 6.88 -14.19
N THR A 113 -15.82 7.12 -13.83
CA THR A 113 -14.83 7.79 -14.69
C THR A 113 -13.86 6.84 -15.37
N ALA A 114 -13.60 5.66 -14.79
CA ALA A 114 -12.65 4.71 -15.33
C ALA A 114 -13.15 4.10 -16.65
N PRO A 115 -12.24 3.80 -17.60
CA PRO A 115 -12.57 3.00 -18.77
C PRO A 115 -13.24 1.68 -18.35
N PRO A 116 -14.31 1.22 -19.04
CA PRO A 116 -15.03 0.01 -18.66
C PRO A 116 -14.13 -1.22 -18.52
N GLU A 117 -13.15 -1.35 -19.40
CA GLU A 117 -12.16 -2.43 -19.35
C GLU A 117 -11.28 -2.36 -18.09
N LEU A 118 -10.78 -1.18 -17.73
CA LEU A 118 -9.99 -0.98 -16.51
C LEU A 118 -10.83 -1.32 -15.26
N LYS A 119 -12.07 -0.83 -15.22
CA LYS A 119 -13.02 -1.14 -14.13
C LYS A 119 -13.21 -2.65 -14.00
N GLN A 120 -13.46 -3.35 -15.10
CA GLN A 120 -13.61 -4.81 -15.09
C GLN A 120 -12.35 -5.50 -14.56
N GLN A 121 -11.18 -5.14 -15.08
CA GLN A 121 -9.92 -5.76 -14.70
C GLN A 121 -9.57 -5.54 -13.22
N VAL A 122 -9.80 -4.34 -12.68
CA VAL A 122 -9.60 -4.03 -11.25
C VAL A 122 -10.57 -4.85 -10.40
N MET A 123 -11.84 -4.91 -10.77
CA MET A 123 -12.86 -5.68 -10.05
C MET A 123 -12.61 -7.19 -10.06
N GLU A 124 -12.01 -7.71 -11.13
CA GLU A 124 -11.54 -9.09 -11.20
C GLU A 124 -10.33 -9.31 -10.30
N GLU A 125 -9.34 -8.41 -10.35
CA GLU A 125 -8.12 -8.51 -9.54
C GLU A 125 -8.41 -8.48 -8.03
N LEU A 126 -9.31 -7.58 -7.59
CA LEU A 126 -9.72 -7.46 -6.18
C LEU A 126 -10.38 -8.74 -5.63
N ARG A 127 -10.81 -9.67 -6.47
CA ARG A 127 -11.38 -10.97 -6.04
C ARG A 127 -10.34 -12.09 -5.98
N LYS A 128 -9.16 -11.88 -6.54
CA LYS A 128 -8.13 -12.90 -6.62
C LYS A 128 -7.42 -13.09 -5.28
N PRO A 129 -6.92 -14.31 -5.00
CA PRO A 129 -6.26 -14.62 -3.73
C PRO A 129 -5.01 -13.78 -3.46
N GLU A 130 -4.38 -13.21 -4.49
CA GLU A 130 -3.24 -12.30 -4.36
C GLU A 130 -3.64 -10.95 -3.75
N CYS A 131 -4.89 -10.51 -3.94
CA CYS A 131 -5.39 -9.25 -3.38
C CYS A 131 -6.25 -9.47 -2.13
N SER A 132 -7.11 -10.48 -2.14
CA SER A 132 -8.17 -10.63 -1.14
C SER A 132 -8.45 -12.08 -0.81
N GLU A 133 -8.96 -12.30 0.40
CA GLU A 133 -9.54 -13.57 0.81
C GLU A 133 -11.08 -13.48 0.87
N LYS A 134 -11.74 -14.63 0.70
CA LYS A 134 -13.18 -14.76 0.93
C LYS A 134 -13.44 -15.50 2.23
N ARG A 135 -14.21 -14.88 3.12
CA ARG A 135 -14.56 -15.46 4.44
C ARG A 135 -16.02 -15.11 4.74
N ASP A 136 -16.82 -16.12 5.09
CA ASP A 136 -18.24 -15.96 5.46
C ASP A 136 -19.06 -15.14 4.45
N GLY A 137 -18.83 -15.36 3.16
CA GLY A 137 -19.52 -14.65 2.07
C GLY A 137 -19.06 -13.21 1.83
N LYS A 138 -18.08 -12.73 2.60
CA LYS A 138 -17.46 -11.41 2.46
C LYS A 138 -16.12 -11.49 1.73
N VAL A 139 -15.67 -10.35 1.20
CA VAL A 139 -14.37 -10.19 0.55
C VAL A 139 -13.50 -9.26 1.38
N PHE A 140 -12.40 -9.78 1.91
CA PHE A 140 -11.45 -9.04 2.71
C PHE A 140 -10.16 -8.82 1.92
N PHE A 141 -9.91 -7.58 1.55
CA PHE A 141 -8.65 -7.18 0.93
C PHE A 141 -7.53 -7.29 1.95
N ASN A 142 -6.42 -7.91 1.53
CA ASN A 142 -5.21 -8.07 2.33
C ASN A 142 -4.53 -6.70 2.48
N ASN A 143 -4.71 -6.08 3.64
CA ASN A 143 -4.15 -4.78 3.99
C ASN A 143 -2.92 -4.94 4.90
N ASN A 144 -2.23 -6.08 4.87
CA ASN A 144 -1.10 -6.33 5.74
C ASN A 144 -0.09 -5.18 5.70
N LEU A 145 0.42 -4.84 6.87
CA LEU A 145 1.41 -3.78 7.05
C LEU A 145 2.73 -4.41 7.50
N SER A 146 3.84 -3.74 7.23
CA SER A 146 5.12 -4.07 7.83
C SER A 146 5.57 -2.93 8.74
N ALA A 147 5.91 -3.27 9.98
CA ALA A 147 6.64 -2.39 10.89
C ALA A 147 8.14 -2.67 10.77
N ILE A 148 8.88 -1.67 10.29
CA ILE A 148 10.33 -1.74 10.08
C ILE A 148 10.99 -0.88 11.15
N VAL A 149 11.82 -1.52 11.98
CA VAL A 149 12.54 -0.87 13.08
C VAL A 149 14.01 -0.79 12.70
N ILE A 150 14.52 0.43 12.54
CA ILE A 150 15.91 0.70 12.13
C ILE A 150 16.70 1.09 13.38
N GLU A 151 17.86 0.46 13.54
CA GLU A 151 18.83 0.75 14.62
C GLU A 151 19.63 2.03 14.29
N PRO A 152 20.22 2.71 15.30
CA PRO A 152 20.98 3.95 15.09
C PRO A 152 22.29 3.72 14.33
#